data_AF-A0A0D0AKI8-F1
#
_entry.id   AF-A0A0D0AKI8-F1
#
_cell.length_a   1.000
_cell.length_b   1.000
_cell.length_c   1.000
_cell.angle_alpha   90.00
_cell.angle_beta   90.00
_cell.angle_gamma   90.00
#
_symmetry.space_group_name_H-M   'P 1'
#
loop_
_entity.id
_entity.type
_entity.pdbx_description
1 polymer ?
#
loop_
_entity_poly.entity_id
_entity_poly.type
_entity_poly.pdbx_seq_one_letter_code
_entity_poly.pdbx_strand_id
1 'polypeptide(L)'
;MERKQDSMRDDSHMDSEDSRYHLGFLRRTTQLLSRYGIETHGIVPVPAEERLETRWYQLFFVWFSSCMNLLTFSTGAAGPAFFSLGVRDSIAIIVIVDLVCCLLPGFFAIFGPKLGMRAMVQARFSWGYFGAIIPTILNVFSSEGFLILNCIIGGQTIASLSSQLDDTLGIVILAIVSLVITFCGYRVIHWYESVAWIPNVIAFIVMLAVGYPQLSENLSAPAPPATLANVMSFASFLTSNIIGWCPMIPDYGVYHSPDASSARIFIYTYLGFFVSNVTSQALGAAFAAAAPSVPAWNAGFDNSSSVGGLLHSCKVVSCRAS
;
A
#
# COMPACT_ATOMS: atom_id res chain seq x y z
N MET A 1 49.66 37.09 -15.86
CA MET A 1 48.23 37.11 -15.52
C MET A 1 47.37 36.40 -16.56
N GLU A 2 47.74 36.39 -17.85
CA GLU A 2 47.01 35.65 -18.92
C GLU A 2 46.88 34.13 -18.69
N ARG A 3 47.93 33.46 -18.19
CA ARG A 3 47.93 32.00 -18.03
C ARG A 3 46.93 31.46 -16.97
N LYS A 4 46.43 32.32 -16.08
CA LYS A 4 45.38 31.99 -15.10
C LYS A 4 43.97 32.26 -15.63
N GLN A 5 43.85 33.07 -16.68
CA GLN A 5 42.57 33.45 -17.27
C GLN A 5 42.13 32.44 -18.33
N ASP A 6 43.08 31.79 -19.03
CA ASP A 6 42.81 30.67 -19.93
C ASP A 6 42.36 29.40 -19.20
N SER A 7 42.97 29.03 -18.06
CA SER A 7 42.53 27.81 -17.35
C SER A 7 41.13 27.96 -16.75
N MET A 8 40.77 29.16 -16.29
CA MET A 8 39.42 29.46 -15.79
C MET A 8 38.38 29.52 -16.92
N ARG A 9 38.81 29.81 -18.16
CA ARG A 9 37.95 29.80 -19.35
C ARG A 9 37.69 28.37 -19.83
N ASP A 10 38.73 27.52 -19.86
CA ASP A 10 38.62 26.10 -20.21
C ASP A 10 37.73 25.32 -19.23
N ASP A 11 37.87 25.55 -17.92
CA ASP A 11 37.02 24.87 -16.91
C ASP A 11 35.53 25.23 -17.07
N SER A 12 35.21 26.50 -17.37
CA SER A 12 33.82 26.93 -17.59
C SER A 12 33.21 26.42 -18.90
N HIS A 13 34.05 26.18 -19.93
CA HIS A 13 33.61 25.57 -21.18
C HIS A 13 33.40 24.06 -21.03
N MET A 14 34.27 23.37 -20.27
CA MET A 14 34.19 21.93 -20.04
C MET A 14 32.97 21.54 -19.18
N ASP A 15 32.68 22.28 -18.10
CA ASP A 15 31.46 22.08 -17.29
C ASP A 15 30.18 22.34 -18.10
N SER A 16 30.22 23.29 -19.04
CA SER A 16 29.07 23.62 -19.89
C SER A 16 28.80 22.57 -20.97
N GLU A 17 29.84 21.89 -21.47
CA GLU A 17 29.70 20.83 -22.46
C GLU A 17 29.29 19.52 -21.81
N ASP A 18 29.87 19.12 -20.68
CA ASP A 18 29.48 17.90 -19.96
C ASP A 18 28.02 17.98 -19.48
N SER A 19 27.59 19.15 -18.97
CA SER A 19 26.18 19.38 -18.59
C SER A 19 25.23 19.31 -19.80
N ARG A 20 25.65 19.80 -20.99
CA ARG A 20 24.88 19.69 -22.24
C ARG A 20 24.85 18.27 -22.81
N TYR A 21 25.93 17.51 -22.67
CA TYR A 21 26.02 16.10 -23.07
C TYR A 21 25.16 15.22 -22.16
N HIS A 22 25.21 15.41 -20.84
CA HIS A 22 24.33 14.74 -19.89
C HIS A 22 22.86 15.09 -20.12
N LEU A 23 22.52 16.37 -20.35
CA LEU A 23 21.17 16.76 -20.75
C LEU A 23 20.75 16.12 -22.10
N GLY A 24 21.66 16.02 -23.06
CA GLY A 24 21.40 15.41 -24.37
C GLY A 24 21.17 13.91 -24.30
N PHE A 25 21.97 13.20 -23.50
CA PHE A 25 21.82 11.78 -23.23
C PHE A 25 20.53 11.49 -22.46
N LEU A 26 20.29 12.21 -21.36
CA LEU A 26 19.06 12.09 -20.57
C LEU A 26 17.82 12.42 -21.38
N ARG A 27 17.89 13.41 -22.29
CA ARG A 27 16.78 13.74 -23.19
C ARG A 27 16.55 12.67 -24.25
N ARG A 28 17.60 12.04 -24.78
CA ARG A 28 17.48 10.89 -25.71
C ARG A 28 16.89 9.66 -25.02
N THR A 29 17.34 9.35 -23.81
CA THR A 29 16.79 8.23 -23.03
C THR A 29 15.35 8.52 -22.63
N THR A 30 15.04 9.73 -22.16
CA THR A 30 13.66 10.15 -21.86
C THR A 30 12.74 10.08 -23.09
N GLN A 31 13.22 10.46 -24.28
CA GLN A 31 12.46 10.32 -25.53
C GLN A 31 12.28 8.85 -25.95
N LEU A 32 13.27 8.00 -25.74
CA LEU A 32 13.17 6.54 -25.95
C LEU A 32 12.16 5.92 -25.00
N LEU A 33 12.26 6.22 -23.70
CA LEU A 33 11.38 5.74 -22.64
C LEU A 33 9.93 6.23 -22.87
N SER A 34 9.75 7.48 -23.30
CA SER A 34 8.45 8.03 -23.71
C SER A 34 7.80 7.24 -24.86
N ARG A 35 8.60 6.82 -25.86
CA ARG A 35 8.12 5.96 -26.95
C ARG A 35 7.68 4.56 -26.47
N TYR A 36 8.23 4.09 -25.36
CA TYR A 36 7.81 2.84 -24.69
C TYR A 36 6.66 3.04 -23.69
N GLY A 37 6.07 4.25 -23.60
CA GLY A 37 4.93 4.53 -22.71
C GLY A 37 5.31 4.74 -21.25
N ILE A 38 6.58 5.06 -20.97
CA ILE A 38 7.05 5.44 -19.64
C ILE A 38 6.72 6.91 -19.42
N GLU A 39 6.11 7.19 -18.27
CA GLU A 39 5.65 8.53 -17.91
C GLU A 39 6.84 9.51 -17.81
N THR A 40 6.81 10.56 -18.63
CA THR A 40 7.85 11.61 -18.63
C THR A 40 7.43 12.85 -17.85
N HIS A 41 6.20 12.90 -17.35
CA HIS A 41 5.70 13.97 -16.50
C HIS A 41 6.30 13.82 -15.10
N GLY A 42 7.30 14.65 -14.82
CA GLY A 42 7.91 14.73 -13.50
C GLY A 42 7.03 15.49 -12.51
N ILE A 43 7.60 16.54 -11.92
CA ILE A 43 6.95 17.34 -10.87
C ILE A 43 5.98 18.41 -11.41
N VAL A 44 5.94 18.61 -12.72
CA VAL A 44 5.14 19.66 -13.35
C VAL A 44 3.66 19.30 -13.24
N PRO A 45 2.78 20.25 -12.85
CA PRO A 45 1.34 20.02 -12.84
C PRO A 45 0.82 19.56 -14.20
N VAL A 46 -0.05 18.56 -14.22
CA VAL A 46 -0.63 18.03 -15.46
C VAL A 46 -1.60 19.07 -16.03
N PRO A 47 -1.42 19.54 -17.29
CA PRO A 47 -2.33 20.50 -17.92
C PRO A 47 -3.76 19.97 -18.00
N ALA A 48 -4.77 20.84 -17.93
CA ALA A 48 -6.17 20.42 -17.97
C ALA A 48 -6.54 19.67 -19.26
N GLU A 49 -5.90 20.00 -20.39
CA GLU A 49 -6.10 19.33 -21.68
C GLU A 49 -5.65 17.86 -21.68
N GLU A 50 -4.71 17.49 -20.80
CA GLU A 50 -4.21 16.11 -20.69
C GLU A 50 -5.01 15.27 -19.68
N ARG A 51 -5.94 15.89 -18.94
CA ARG A 51 -6.79 15.24 -17.93
C ARG A 51 -8.04 14.62 -18.54
N LEU A 52 -7.84 13.60 -19.37
CA LEU A 52 -8.90 13.00 -20.19
C LEU A 52 -9.66 11.86 -19.48
N GLU A 53 -9.20 11.40 -18.32
CA GLU A 53 -9.82 10.25 -17.66
C GLU A 53 -11.15 10.63 -17.00
N THR A 54 -12.22 9.95 -17.42
CA THR A 54 -13.60 10.22 -16.97
C THR A 54 -14.22 9.04 -16.23
N ARG A 55 -13.49 7.91 -16.12
CA ARG A 55 -13.93 6.70 -15.41
C ARG A 55 -13.68 6.85 -13.91
N TRP A 56 -14.52 7.65 -13.25
CA TRP A 56 -14.43 7.91 -11.81
C TRP A 56 -14.52 6.68 -10.91
N TYR A 57 -15.17 5.62 -11.37
CA TYR A 57 -15.23 4.34 -10.64
C TYR A 57 -13.85 3.68 -10.52
N GLN A 58 -12.87 4.03 -11.35
CA GLN A 58 -11.50 3.51 -11.24
C GLN A 58 -10.85 3.92 -9.91
N LEU A 59 -11.18 5.09 -9.37
CA LEU A 59 -10.68 5.50 -8.05
C LEU A 59 -11.12 4.50 -6.96
N PHE A 60 -12.37 4.00 -7.03
CA PHE A 60 -12.83 2.97 -6.12
C PHE A 60 -11.99 1.69 -6.27
N PHE A 61 -11.82 1.18 -7.50
CA PHE A 61 -11.11 -0.08 -7.72
C PHE A 61 -9.61 -0.01 -7.45
N VAL A 62 -8.97 1.13 -7.71
CA VAL A 62 -7.55 1.36 -7.37
C VAL A 62 -7.37 1.24 -5.86
N TRP A 63 -8.14 2.00 -5.06
CA TRP A 63 -7.99 1.95 -3.60
C TRP A 63 -8.47 0.64 -2.99
N PHE A 64 -9.54 0.08 -3.55
CA PHE A 64 -9.99 -1.26 -3.17
C PHE A 64 -8.90 -2.29 -3.40
N SER A 65 -8.23 -2.28 -4.56
CA SER A 65 -7.15 -3.20 -4.88
C SER A 65 -5.91 -2.96 -4.02
N SER A 66 -5.52 -1.71 -3.83
CA SER A 66 -4.34 -1.35 -3.06
C SER A 66 -4.47 -1.73 -1.59
N CYS A 67 -5.67 -1.69 -1.02
CA CYS A 67 -5.92 -2.05 0.38
C CYS A 67 -6.37 -3.51 0.56
N MET A 68 -6.92 -4.18 -0.46
CA MET A 68 -7.27 -5.61 -0.44
C MET A 68 -6.01 -6.47 -0.62
N ASN A 69 -5.18 -6.54 0.42
CA ASN A 69 -3.89 -7.23 0.40
C ASN A 69 -3.60 -7.93 1.74
N LEU A 70 -2.55 -8.76 1.77
CA LEU A 70 -2.17 -9.51 2.97
C LEU A 70 -1.65 -8.62 4.12
N LEU A 71 -1.01 -7.49 3.83
CA LEU A 71 -0.55 -6.56 4.86
C LEU A 71 -1.71 -5.92 5.61
N THR A 72 -2.79 -5.55 4.92
CA THR A 72 -4.02 -5.06 5.56
C THR A 72 -4.68 -6.15 6.40
N PHE A 73 -4.67 -7.40 5.93
CA PHE A 73 -5.08 -8.55 6.73
C PHE A 73 -4.24 -8.68 8.02
N SER A 74 -2.90 -8.60 7.91
CA SER A 74 -1.99 -8.63 9.06
C SER A 74 -2.24 -7.47 10.03
N THR A 75 -2.62 -6.31 9.51
CA THR A 75 -2.95 -5.12 10.31
C THR A 75 -4.17 -5.39 11.20
N GLY A 76 -5.20 -6.07 10.70
CA GLY A 76 -6.33 -6.51 11.52
C GLY A 76 -5.98 -7.65 12.48
N ALA A 77 -5.14 -8.59 12.05
CA ALA A 77 -4.64 -9.69 12.87
C ALA A 77 -3.86 -9.19 14.11
N ALA A 78 -3.23 -8.02 14.03
CA ALA A 78 -2.49 -7.42 15.13
C ALA A 78 -3.36 -7.17 16.39
N GLY A 79 -4.67 -6.92 16.23
CA GLY A 79 -5.59 -6.67 17.34
C GLY A 79 -5.58 -7.81 18.37
N PRO A 80 -5.98 -9.03 17.98
CA PRO A 80 -5.90 -10.20 18.86
C PRO A 80 -4.46 -10.63 19.17
N ALA A 81 -3.55 -10.51 18.20
CA ALA A 81 -2.20 -11.05 18.30
C ALA A 81 -1.26 -10.27 19.23
N PHE A 82 -1.34 -8.94 19.25
CA PHE A 82 -0.42 -8.07 20.01
C PHE A 82 -1.13 -7.22 21.07
N PHE A 83 -2.42 -6.91 20.87
CA PHE A 83 -3.19 -6.09 21.81
C PHE A 83 -4.15 -6.92 22.69
N SER A 84 -4.10 -8.25 22.58
CA SER A 84 -4.90 -9.20 23.37
C SER A 84 -6.41 -8.90 23.35
N LEU A 85 -6.91 -8.41 22.22
CA LEU A 85 -8.31 -8.05 22.03
C LEU A 85 -9.13 -9.25 21.55
N GLY A 86 -10.38 -9.35 22.01
CA GLY A 86 -11.32 -10.35 21.47
C GLY A 86 -11.80 -9.98 20.07
N VAL A 87 -12.30 -10.96 19.32
CA VAL A 87 -12.80 -10.78 17.93
C VAL A 87 -13.81 -9.64 17.83
N ARG A 88 -14.79 -9.60 18.74
CA ARG A 88 -15.87 -8.62 18.71
C ARG A 88 -15.35 -7.21 18.94
N ASP A 89 -14.45 -7.05 19.90
CA ASP A 89 -13.86 -5.76 20.24
C ASP A 89 -12.95 -5.29 19.11
N SER A 90 -12.10 -6.17 18.56
CA SER A 90 -11.25 -5.85 17.40
C SER A 90 -12.08 -5.41 16.19
N ILE A 91 -13.12 -6.15 15.82
CA ILE A 91 -13.98 -5.79 14.67
C ILE A 91 -14.72 -4.48 14.93
N ALA A 92 -15.23 -4.25 16.14
CA ALA A 92 -15.90 -2.99 16.49
C ALA A 92 -14.95 -1.80 16.37
N ILE A 93 -13.71 -1.93 16.88
CA ILE A 93 -12.68 -0.89 16.77
C ILE A 93 -12.32 -0.65 15.31
N ILE A 94 -12.08 -1.71 14.52
CA ILE A 94 -11.81 -1.61 13.08
C ILE A 94 -12.90 -0.80 12.38
N VAL A 95 -14.17 -1.19 12.54
CA VAL A 95 -15.28 -0.52 11.86
C VAL A 95 -15.37 0.95 12.27
N ILE A 96 -15.26 1.27 13.56
CA ILE A 96 -15.37 2.66 14.05
C ILE A 96 -14.19 3.51 13.57
N VAL A 97 -12.96 2.99 13.67
CA VAL A 97 -11.76 3.71 13.29
C VAL A 97 -11.72 3.91 11.78
N ASP A 98 -12.02 2.88 10.98
CA ASP A 98 -12.03 2.97 9.53
C ASP A 98 -13.12 3.92 9.03
N LEU A 99 -14.31 3.90 9.66
CA LEU A 99 -15.42 4.78 9.30
C LEU A 99 -15.01 6.27 9.39
N VAL A 100 -14.24 6.64 10.42
CA VAL A 100 -13.78 8.01 10.67
C VAL A 100 -12.50 8.32 9.89
N CYS A 101 -11.50 7.44 9.97
CA CYS A 101 -10.18 7.71 9.40
C CYS A 101 -10.19 7.70 7.88
N CYS A 102 -11.06 6.91 7.23
CA CYS A 102 -11.19 6.91 5.76
C CYS A 102 -11.73 8.24 5.20
N LEU A 103 -12.30 9.13 6.04
CA LEU A 103 -12.72 10.47 5.61
C LEU A 103 -11.53 11.32 5.14
N LEU A 104 -10.37 11.19 5.80
CA LEU A 104 -9.15 11.91 5.46
C LEU A 104 -8.64 11.57 4.04
N PRO A 105 -8.35 10.29 3.70
CA PRO A 105 -7.91 9.92 2.36
C PRO A 105 -8.94 10.30 1.30
N GLY A 106 -10.24 10.16 1.58
CA GLY A 106 -11.31 10.62 0.68
C GLY A 106 -11.26 12.13 0.40
N PHE A 107 -10.95 12.95 1.41
CA PHE A 107 -10.79 14.40 1.25
C PHE A 107 -9.56 14.75 0.42
N PHE A 108 -8.40 14.15 0.71
CA PHE A 108 -7.17 14.40 -0.04
C PHE A 108 -7.29 13.98 -1.52
N ALA A 109 -8.09 12.97 -1.84
CA ALA A 109 -8.37 12.55 -3.22
C ALA A 109 -8.93 13.65 -4.11
N ILE A 110 -9.66 14.61 -3.54
CA ILE A 110 -10.24 15.73 -4.29
C ILE A 110 -9.15 16.60 -4.91
N PHE A 111 -8.01 16.74 -4.24
CA PHE A 111 -6.94 17.64 -4.68
C PHE A 111 -6.27 17.17 -5.96
N GLY A 112 -6.18 15.85 -6.20
CA GLY A 112 -5.57 15.29 -7.41
C GLY A 112 -6.20 15.82 -8.69
N PRO A 113 -7.48 15.50 -8.98
CA PRO A 113 -8.14 15.92 -10.22
C PRO A 113 -8.35 17.44 -10.32
N LYS A 114 -8.62 18.11 -9.20
CA LYS A 114 -8.91 19.57 -9.18
C LYS A 114 -7.65 20.40 -9.42
N LEU A 115 -6.54 20.06 -8.77
CA LEU A 115 -5.30 20.81 -8.90
C LEU A 115 -4.40 20.27 -10.04
N GLY A 116 -4.48 18.98 -10.35
CA GLY A 116 -3.55 18.28 -11.25
C GLY A 116 -2.11 18.28 -10.73
N MET A 117 -1.95 18.43 -9.41
CA MET A 117 -0.66 18.46 -8.74
C MET A 117 -0.50 17.21 -7.88
N ARG A 118 0.69 16.62 -7.92
CA ARG A 118 1.08 15.52 -7.04
C ARG A 118 1.18 15.99 -5.58
N ALA A 119 0.92 15.10 -4.63
CA ALA A 119 0.83 15.39 -3.21
C ALA A 119 2.09 16.06 -2.62
N MET A 120 3.29 15.64 -3.04
CA MET A 120 4.54 16.27 -2.60
C MET A 120 4.73 17.69 -3.12
N VAL A 121 4.13 18.02 -4.26
CA VAL A 121 4.07 19.40 -4.76
C VAL A 121 3.07 20.20 -3.94
N GLN A 122 1.94 19.59 -3.55
CA GLN A 122 0.94 20.23 -2.69
C GLN A 122 1.51 20.58 -1.32
N ALA A 123 2.40 19.75 -0.76
CA ALA A 123 3.06 20.02 0.52
C ALA A 123 3.84 21.36 0.54
N ARG A 124 4.28 21.85 -0.62
CA ARG A 124 4.98 23.14 -0.76
C ARG A 124 4.08 24.34 -0.45
N PHE A 125 2.76 24.24 -0.59
CA PHE A 125 1.86 25.33 -0.24
C PHE A 125 1.77 25.56 1.27
N SER A 126 1.88 24.49 2.07
CA SER A 126 1.81 24.59 3.53
C SER A 126 3.18 24.83 4.18
N TRP A 127 4.23 24.20 3.66
CA TRP A 127 5.57 24.22 4.28
C TRP A 127 6.58 25.12 3.55
N GLY A 128 6.20 25.72 2.42
CA GLY A 128 7.14 26.39 1.53
C GLY A 128 8.06 25.41 0.80
N TYR A 129 8.95 25.95 -0.04
CA TYR A 129 9.83 25.12 -0.89
C TYR A 129 10.83 24.30 -0.07
N PHE A 130 11.53 24.94 0.87
CA PHE A 130 12.54 24.27 1.70
C PHE A 130 11.92 23.44 2.82
N GLY A 131 10.82 23.90 3.42
CA GLY A 131 10.15 23.16 4.50
C GLY A 131 9.50 21.87 4.01
N ALA A 132 8.99 21.83 2.76
CA ALA A 132 8.38 20.63 2.18
C ALA A 132 9.37 19.47 1.97
N ILE A 133 10.68 19.70 2.06
CA ILE A 133 11.70 18.63 2.02
C ILE A 133 11.49 17.65 3.18
N ILE A 134 11.14 18.15 4.37
CA ILE A 134 10.96 17.33 5.57
C ILE A 134 9.83 16.29 5.39
N PRO A 135 8.57 16.66 5.08
CA PRO A 135 7.51 15.68 4.85
C PRO A 135 7.77 14.79 3.64
N THR A 136 8.49 15.28 2.63
CA THR A 136 8.86 14.46 1.46
C THR A 136 9.80 13.32 1.87
N ILE A 137 10.86 13.61 2.63
CA ILE A 137 11.81 12.61 3.12
C ILE A 137 11.11 11.61 4.04
N LEU A 138 10.28 12.10 4.97
CA LEU A 138 9.51 11.23 5.86
C LEU A 138 8.58 10.29 5.09
N ASN A 139 7.92 10.78 4.03
CA ASN A 139 7.08 9.93 3.20
C ASN A 139 7.87 8.86 2.43
N VAL A 140 9.09 9.18 1.97
CA VAL A 140 9.97 8.18 1.34
C VAL A 140 10.27 7.06 2.33
N PHE A 141 10.65 7.39 3.57
CA PHE A 141 10.88 6.37 4.61
C PHE A 141 9.63 5.57 4.95
N SER A 142 8.47 6.22 5.05
CA SER A 142 7.19 5.52 5.27
C SER A 142 6.84 4.57 4.13
N SER A 143 7.08 4.99 2.89
CA SER A 143 6.84 4.16 1.70
C SER A 143 7.79 2.96 1.66
N GLU A 144 9.06 3.16 2.00
CA GLU A 144 10.04 2.08 2.11
C GLU A 144 9.64 1.08 3.19
N GLY A 145 9.23 1.56 4.37
CA GLY A 145 8.72 0.69 5.45
C GLY A 145 7.52 -0.15 4.99
N PHE A 146 6.60 0.44 4.23
CA PHE A 146 5.47 -0.28 3.64
C PHE A 146 5.94 -1.36 2.65
N LEU A 147 6.90 -1.07 1.78
CA LEU A 147 7.45 -2.04 0.82
C LEU A 147 8.16 -3.21 1.53
N ILE A 148 8.94 -2.92 2.57
CA ILE A 148 9.63 -3.94 3.39
C ILE A 148 8.59 -4.90 4.00
N LEU A 149 7.53 -4.38 4.61
CA LEU A 149 6.48 -5.20 5.22
C LEU A 149 5.76 -6.09 4.19
N ASN A 150 5.49 -5.56 2.99
CA ASN A 150 4.92 -6.36 1.90
C ASN A 150 5.87 -7.49 1.46
N CYS A 151 7.18 -7.21 1.39
CA CYS A 151 8.19 -8.22 1.06
C CYS A 151 8.28 -9.32 2.11
N ILE A 152 8.25 -8.95 3.40
CA ILE A 152 8.26 -9.91 4.52
C ILE A 152 7.05 -10.84 4.43
N ILE A 153 5.83 -10.28 4.38
CA ILE A 153 4.60 -11.07 4.42
C ILE A 153 4.44 -11.91 3.14
N GLY A 154 4.75 -11.34 1.97
CA GLY A 154 4.71 -12.07 0.72
C GLY A 154 5.77 -13.17 0.65
N GLY A 155 6.98 -12.91 1.16
CA GLY A 155 8.06 -13.89 1.26
C GLY A 155 7.70 -15.07 2.16
N GLN A 156 7.18 -14.79 3.37
CA GLN A 156 6.66 -15.81 4.30
C GLN A 156 5.54 -16.65 3.66
N THR A 157 4.69 -16.01 2.85
CA THR A 157 3.60 -16.72 2.15
C THR A 157 4.11 -17.65 1.06
N ILE A 158 5.21 -17.30 0.38
CA ILE A 158 5.85 -18.18 -0.62
C ILE A 158 6.61 -19.32 0.07
N ALA A 159 7.37 -19.00 1.12
CA ALA A 159 8.11 -19.97 1.89
C ALA A 159 7.18 -21.04 2.49
N SER A 160 6.00 -20.65 2.96
CA SER A 160 5.02 -21.60 3.49
C SER A 160 4.46 -22.59 2.46
N LEU A 161 4.60 -22.35 1.15
CA LEU A 161 4.16 -23.29 0.11
C LEU A 161 5.16 -24.41 -0.18
N SER A 162 6.44 -24.27 0.21
CA SER A 162 7.49 -25.24 -0.08
C SER A 162 8.35 -25.52 1.14
N SER A 163 8.49 -26.81 1.49
CA SER A 163 9.40 -27.25 2.56
C SER A 163 10.89 -26.98 2.29
N GLN A 164 11.24 -26.54 1.08
CA GLN A 164 12.61 -26.28 0.64
C GLN A 164 12.97 -24.78 0.64
N LEU A 165 12.00 -23.90 0.92
CA LEU A 165 12.19 -22.45 0.91
C LEU A 165 12.15 -21.91 2.34
N ASP A 166 13.22 -21.25 2.75
CA ASP A 166 13.26 -20.46 3.99
C ASP A 166 12.59 -19.10 3.79
N ASP A 167 12.09 -18.50 4.88
CA ASP A 167 11.45 -17.17 4.87
C ASP A 167 12.38 -16.12 4.23
N THR A 168 13.68 -16.15 4.58
CA THR A 168 14.69 -15.24 4.03
C THR A 168 14.77 -15.33 2.51
N LEU A 169 14.77 -16.55 1.97
CA LEU A 169 14.87 -16.78 0.53
C LEU A 169 13.58 -16.34 -0.18
N GLY A 170 12.41 -16.60 0.42
CA GLY A 170 11.13 -16.11 -0.07
C GLY A 170 11.08 -14.59 -0.19
N ILE A 171 11.59 -13.87 0.82
CA ILE A 171 11.65 -12.40 0.83
C ILE A 171 12.54 -11.88 -0.30
N VAL A 172 13.74 -12.45 -0.47
CA VAL A 172 14.69 -12.03 -1.52
C VAL A 172 14.10 -12.26 -2.91
N ILE A 173 13.47 -13.41 -3.15
CA ILE A 173 12.82 -13.72 -4.43
C ILE A 173 11.73 -12.68 -4.73
N LEU A 174 10.85 -12.39 -3.76
CA LEU A 174 9.77 -11.44 -3.95
C LEU A 174 10.29 -10.02 -4.23
N ALA A 175 11.33 -9.59 -3.51
CA ALA A 175 11.97 -8.29 -3.70
C ALA A 175 12.60 -8.14 -5.11
N ILE A 176 13.26 -9.17 -5.62
CA ILE A 176 13.84 -9.15 -6.97
C ILE A 176 12.72 -9.09 -8.02
N VAL A 177 11.66 -9.89 -7.86
CA VAL A 177 10.54 -9.92 -8.81
C VAL A 177 9.79 -8.58 -8.82
N SER A 178 9.51 -7.99 -7.65
CA SER A 178 8.84 -6.68 -7.57
C SER A 178 9.68 -5.57 -8.19
N LEU A 179 11.00 -5.60 -7.99
CA LEU A 179 11.94 -4.67 -8.63
C LEU A 179 11.90 -4.77 -10.15
N VAL A 180 11.91 -6.00 -10.70
CA VAL A 180 11.82 -6.22 -12.16
C VAL A 180 10.51 -5.68 -12.73
N ILE A 181 9.38 -5.92 -12.06
CA ILE A 181 8.06 -5.44 -12.50
C ILE A 181 7.99 -3.92 -12.48
N THR A 182 8.68 -3.25 -11.56
CA THR A 182 8.71 -1.79 -11.48
C THR A 182 9.31 -1.15 -12.75
N PHE A 183 10.23 -1.85 -13.43
CA PHE A 183 10.79 -1.39 -14.71
C PHE A 183 9.83 -1.53 -15.90
N CYS A 184 8.70 -2.24 -15.77
CA CYS A 184 7.72 -2.44 -16.84
C CYS A 184 6.85 -1.21 -17.15
N GLY A 185 6.97 -0.13 -16.38
CA GLY A 185 6.36 1.18 -16.65
C GLY A 185 4.90 1.32 -16.22
N TYR A 186 4.42 2.58 -16.21
CA TYR A 186 3.13 3.01 -15.66
C TYR A 186 1.91 2.27 -16.26
N ARG A 187 1.92 2.04 -17.58
CA ARG A 187 0.77 1.43 -18.27
C ARG A 187 0.52 -0.04 -17.86
N VAL A 188 1.59 -0.79 -17.59
CA VAL A 188 1.49 -2.19 -17.13
C VAL A 188 0.99 -2.22 -15.69
N ILE A 189 1.52 -1.34 -14.85
CA ILE A 189 1.12 -1.23 -13.43
C ILE A 189 -0.35 -0.84 -13.32
N HIS A 190 -0.83 0.16 -14.06
CA HIS A 190 -2.24 0.57 -14.00
C HIS A 190 -3.22 -0.53 -14.43
N TRP A 191 -2.84 -1.30 -15.45
CA TRP A 191 -3.64 -2.45 -15.86
C TRP A 191 -3.61 -3.55 -14.78
N TYR A 192 -2.43 -3.83 -14.22
CA TYR A 192 -2.26 -4.80 -13.14
C TYR A 192 -3.09 -4.42 -11.92
N GLU A 193 -3.04 -3.18 -11.44
CA GLU A 193 -3.83 -2.71 -10.30
C GLU A 193 -5.34 -2.82 -10.53
N SER A 194 -5.79 -2.72 -11.79
CA SER A 194 -7.21 -2.91 -12.13
C SER A 194 -7.69 -4.36 -11.97
N VAL A 195 -6.77 -5.34 -11.94
CA VAL A 195 -7.08 -6.79 -11.86
C VAL A 195 -6.49 -7.48 -10.63
N ALA A 196 -5.52 -6.86 -9.95
CA ALA A 196 -4.76 -7.45 -8.84
C ALA A 196 -5.63 -7.77 -7.62
N TRP A 197 -6.78 -7.10 -7.47
CA TRP A 197 -7.74 -7.40 -6.42
C TRP A 197 -8.44 -8.77 -6.61
N ILE A 198 -8.58 -9.26 -7.84
CA ILE A 198 -9.36 -10.48 -8.12
C ILE A 198 -8.71 -11.71 -7.47
N PRO A 199 -7.41 -12.01 -7.66
CA PRO A 199 -6.75 -13.11 -6.97
C PRO A 199 -6.80 -12.96 -5.43
N ASN A 200 -6.64 -11.74 -4.91
CA ASN A 200 -6.66 -11.50 -3.45
C ASN A 200 -8.05 -11.78 -2.85
N VAL A 201 -9.12 -11.30 -3.50
CA VAL A 201 -10.49 -11.58 -3.07
C VAL A 201 -10.79 -13.07 -3.13
N ILE A 202 -10.40 -13.76 -4.21
CA ILE A 202 -10.57 -15.20 -4.32
C ILE A 202 -9.81 -15.91 -3.19
N ALA A 203 -8.57 -15.51 -2.90
CA ALA A 203 -7.78 -16.08 -1.83
C ALA A 203 -8.45 -15.91 -0.45
N PHE A 204 -8.99 -14.73 -0.16
CA PHE A 204 -9.72 -14.48 1.08
C PHE A 204 -11.04 -15.24 1.18
N ILE A 205 -11.79 -15.39 0.08
CA ILE A 205 -13.01 -16.21 0.06
C ILE A 205 -12.68 -17.69 0.30
N VAL A 206 -11.64 -18.21 -0.37
CA VAL A 206 -11.18 -19.59 -0.17
C VAL A 206 -10.73 -19.78 1.27
N MET A 207 -9.95 -18.85 1.82
CA MET A 207 -9.52 -18.90 3.21
C MET A 207 -10.69 -18.91 4.18
N LEU A 208 -11.70 -18.06 3.97
CA LEU A 208 -12.95 -18.07 4.74
C LEU A 208 -13.66 -19.41 4.65
N ALA A 209 -13.86 -19.95 3.45
CA ALA A 209 -14.56 -21.21 3.24
C ALA A 209 -13.85 -22.39 3.93
N VAL A 210 -12.53 -22.43 3.84
CA VAL A 210 -11.67 -23.47 4.44
C VAL A 210 -11.59 -23.33 5.96
N GLY A 211 -11.52 -22.08 6.47
CA GLY A 211 -11.42 -21.79 7.91
C GLY A 211 -12.75 -21.74 8.65
N TYR A 212 -13.88 -21.66 7.94
CA TYR A 212 -15.21 -21.44 8.53
C TYR A 212 -15.58 -22.42 9.66
N PRO A 213 -15.36 -23.75 9.54
CA PRO A 213 -15.73 -24.69 10.60
C PRO A 213 -15.03 -24.35 11.92
N GLN A 214 -13.71 -24.16 11.85
CA GLN A 214 -12.88 -23.82 13.01
C GLN A 214 -13.19 -22.42 13.55
N LEU A 215 -13.48 -21.46 12.68
CA LEU A 215 -13.93 -20.13 13.08
C LEU A 215 -15.25 -20.18 13.84
N SER A 216 -16.26 -20.87 13.30
CA SER A 216 -17.60 -20.90 13.90
C SER A 216 -17.62 -21.45 15.33
N GLU A 217 -16.73 -22.40 15.63
CA GLU A 217 -16.58 -23.00 16.96
C GLU A 217 -15.77 -22.11 17.92
N ASN A 218 -14.78 -21.38 17.41
CA ASN A 218 -13.78 -20.69 18.24
C ASN A 218 -13.94 -19.16 18.30
N LEU A 219 -14.85 -18.56 17.52
CA LEU A 219 -15.12 -17.11 17.54
C LEU A 219 -15.63 -16.60 18.91
N SER A 220 -16.15 -17.50 19.75
CA SER A 220 -16.66 -17.19 21.09
C SER A 220 -15.64 -17.49 22.20
N ALA A 221 -14.38 -17.79 21.86
CA ALA A 221 -13.34 -18.06 22.84
C ALA A 221 -13.21 -16.88 23.83
N PRO A 222 -13.07 -17.15 25.13
CA PRO A 222 -12.92 -16.09 26.13
C PRO A 222 -11.65 -15.30 25.86
N ALA A 223 -11.81 -14.00 25.57
CA ALA A 223 -10.70 -13.06 25.51
C ALA A 223 -10.62 -12.26 26.83
N PRO A 224 -9.43 -11.80 27.23
CA PRO A 224 -9.32 -10.83 28.31
C PRO A 224 -10.20 -9.61 28.02
N PRO A 225 -10.83 -9.00 29.04
CA PRO A 225 -11.61 -7.79 28.84
C PRO A 225 -10.72 -6.70 28.25
N ALA A 226 -11.19 -6.06 27.18
CA ALA A 226 -10.45 -5.01 26.50
C ALA A 226 -10.17 -3.85 27.47
N THR A 227 -8.88 -3.59 27.73
CA THR A 227 -8.47 -2.40 28.49
C THR A 227 -8.49 -1.18 27.58
N LEU A 228 -8.79 -0.01 28.13
CA LEU A 228 -8.77 1.25 27.36
C LEU A 228 -7.42 1.49 26.68
N ALA A 229 -6.31 1.10 27.32
CA ALA A 229 -4.97 1.20 26.75
C ALA A 229 -4.86 0.37 25.46
N ASN A 230 -5.27 -0.91 25.49
CA ASN A 230 -5.19 -1.78 24.31
C ASN A 230 -6.09 -1.30 23.18
N VAL A 231 -7.30 -0.82 23.52
CA VAL A 231 -8.24 -0.24 22.54
C VAL A 231 -7.62 0.97 21.85
N MET A 232 -7.06 1.92 22.62
CA MET A 232 -6.48 3.14 22.07
C MET A 232 -5.19 2.86 21.30
N SER A 233 -4.36 1.92 21.73
CA SER A 233 -3.16 1.51 21.01
C SER A 233 -3.50 0.86 19.67
N PHE A 234 -4.48 -0.04 19.64
CA PHE A 234 -4.94 -0.66 18.39
C PHE A 234 -5.59 0.37 17.46
N ALA A 235 -6.44 1.25 17.99
CA ALA A 235 -7.04 2.33 17.20
C ALA A 235 -5.98 3.27 16.60
N SER A 236 -4.93 3.61 17.35
CA SER A 236 -3.81 4.43 16.87
C SER A 236 -3.02 3.74 15.77
N PHE A 237 -2.83 2.42 15.89
CA PHE A 237 -2.18 1.60 14.86
C PHE A 237 -2.98 1.58 13.56
N LEU A 238 -4.30 1.33 13.63
CA LEU A 238 -5.20 1.38 12.47
C LEU A 238 -5.25 2.78 11.82
N THR A 239 -5.34 3.82 12.65
CA THR A 239 -5.34 5.22 12.20
C THR A 239 -4.06 5.53 11.43
N SER A 240 -2.91 5.07 11.92
CA SER A 240 -1.61 5.27 11.27
C SER A 240 -1.53 4.57 9.91
N ASN A 241 -2.09 3.36 9.81
CA ASN A 241 -2.18 2.63 8.54
C ASN A 241 -2.98 3.41 7.49
N ILE A 242 -4.16 3.93 7.84
CA ILE A 242 -5.02 4.65 6.90
C ILE A 242 -4.44 6.01 6.52
N ILE A 243 -4.01 6.81 7.51
CA ILE A 243 -3.47 8.14 7.26
C ILE A 243 -2.17 8.08 6.45
N GLY A 244 -1.41 6.99 6.57
CA GLY A 244 -0.20 6.75 5.78
C GLY A 244 -0.42 6.82 4.26
N TRP A 245 -1.64 6.63 3.78
CA TRP A 245 -1.97 6.73 2.34
C TRP A 245 -2.20 8.17 1.86
N CYS A 246 -2.55 9.10 2.75
CA CYS A 246 -2.88 10.49 2.40
C CYS A 246 -1.84 11.19 1.50
N PRO A 247 -0.51 11.04 1.72
CA PRO A 247 0.50 11.70 0.90
C PRO A 247 0.67 11.10 -0.50
N MET A 248 -0.07 10.06 -0.87
CA MET A 248 0.01 9.43 -2.20
C MET A 248 -1.29 9.54 -2.98
N ILE A 249 -2.43 9.68 -2.29
CA ILE A 249 -3.75 9.63 -2.91
C ILE A 249 -3.96 10.63 -4.07
N PRO A 250 -3.57 11.91 -3.94
CA PRO A 250 -3.73 12.88 -5.02
C PRO A 250 -3.06 12.45 -6.33
N ASP A 251 -2.00 11.64 -6.27
CA ASP A 251 -1.19 11.27 -7.43
C ASP A 251 -1.97 10.36 -8.40
N TYR A 252 -2.90 9.53 -7.89
CA TYR A 252 -3.72 8.63 -8.72
C TYR A 252 -4.86 9.35 -9.45
N GLY A 253 -5.15 10.60 -9.08
CA GLY A 253 -6.21 11.41 -9.67
C GLY A 253 -5.72 12.49 -10.64
N VAL A 254 -4.41 12.63 -10.89
CA VAL A 254 -3.86 13.78 -11.65
C VAL A 254 -4.29 13.80 -13.12
N TYR A 255 -4.61 12.64 -13.70
CA TYR A 255 -5.06 12.50 -15.08
C TYR A 255 -6.60 12.50 -15.22
N HIS A 256 -7.35 12.58 -14.12
CA HIS A 256 -8.81 12.63 -14.16
C HIS A 256 -9.32 14.04 -14.44
N SER A 257 -10.37 14.14 -15.25
CA SER A 257 -10.97 15.41 -15.64
C SER A 257 -11.41 16.24 -14.42
N PRO A 258 -11.21 17.56 -14.40
CA PRO A 258 -11.67 18.39 -13.29
C PRO A 258 -13.21 18.52 -13.19
N ASP A 259 -13.97 18.01 -14.16
CA ASP A 259 -15.41 18.26 -14.30
C ASP A 259 -16.29 17.55 -13.25
N ALA A 260 -15.80 16.47 -12.62
CA ALA A 260 -16.60 15.78 -11.61
C ALA A 260 -16.80 16.60 -10.34
N SER A 261 -17.93 16.36 -9.67
CA SER A 261 -18.19 16.92 -8.35
C SER A 261 -17.23 16.34 -7.33
N SER A 262 -16.76 17.18 -6.41
CA SER A 262 -15.84 16.75 -5.34
C SER A 262 -16.44 15.65 -4.47
N ALA A 263 -17.76 15.67 -4.26
CA ALA A 263 -18.47 14.62 -3.54
C ALA A 263 -18.37 13.25 -4.23
N ARG A 264 -18.38 13.20 -5.57
CA ARG A 264 -18.25 11.95 -6.32
C ARG A 264 -16.85 11.34 -6.16
N ILE A 265 -15.81 12.18 -6.23
CA ILE A 265 -14.41 11.75 -6.02
C ILE A 265 -14.22 11.23 -4.60
N PHE A 266 -14.76 11.96 -3.62
CA PHE A 266 -14.75 11.60 -2.21
C PHE A 266 -15.42 10.25 -1.96
N ILE A 267 -16.66 10.06 -2.43
CA ILE A 267 -17.45 8.84 -2.16
C ILE A 267 -16.77 7.60 -2.75
N TYR A 268 -16.27 7.65 -3.99
CA TYR A 268 -15.61 6.49 -4.59
C TYR A 268 -14.33 6.12 -3.85
N THR A 269 -13.51 7.12 -3.47
CA THR A 269 -12.28 6.87 -2.73
C THR A 269 -12.56 6.36 -1.33
N TYR A 270 -13.49 7.01 -0.61
CA TYR A 270 -13.93 6.62 0.73
C TYR A 270 -14.44 5.18 0.77
N LEU A 271 -15.36 4.82 -0.13
CA LEU A 271 -15.91 3.46 -0.19
C LEU A 271 -14.83 2.44 -0.59
N GLY A 272 -13.90 2.80 -1.47
CA GLY A 272 -12.78 1.93 -1.87
C GLY A 272 -11.93 1.56 -0.67
N PHE A 273 -11.49 2.54 0.12
CA PHE A 273 -10.73 2.33 1.36
C PHE A 273 -11.54 1.62 2.44
N PHE A 274 -12.76 2.08 2.72
CA PHE A 274 -13.57 1.57 3.81
C PHE A 274 -13.94 0.10 3.61
N VAL A 275 -14.44 -0.26 2.42
CA VAL A 275 -14.87 -1.65 2.15
C VAL A 275 -13.68 -2.60 2.18
N SER A 276 -12.56 -2.23 1.54
CA SER A 276 -11.37 -3.10 1.47
C SER A 276 -10.67 -3.26 2.83
N ASN A 277 -10.52 -2.20 3.61
CA ASN A 277 -9.91 -2.25 4.94
C ASN A 277 -10.78 -3.03 5.92
N VAL A 278 -12.06 -2.68 6.07
CA VAL A 278 -12.95 -3.35 7.03
C VAL A 278 -13.02 -4.84 6.73
N THR A 279 -13.15 -5.23 5.45
CA THR A 279 -13.23 -6.66 5.09
C THR A 279 -11.92 -7.40 5.37
N SER A 280 -10.78 -6.87 4.92
CA SER A 280 -9.47 -7.53 5.09
C SER A 280 -9.03 -7.57 6.55
N GLN A 281 -9.20 -6.46 7.28
CA GLN A 281 -8.82 -6.36 8.68
C GLN A 281 -9.73 -7.19 9.60
N ALA A 282 -11.06 -7.18 9.38
CA ALA A 282 -11.97 -8.02 10.16
C ALA A 282 -11.67 -9.51 9.97
N LEU A 283 -11.31 -9.88 8.74
CA LEU A 283 -10.86 -11.23 8.42
C LEU A 283 -9.57 -11.58 9.17
N GLY A 284 -8.58 -10.69 9.16
CA GLY A 284 -7.35 -10.81 9.94
C GLY A 284 -7.60 -11.03 11.43
N ALA A 285 -8.45 -10.20 12.03
CA ALA A 285 -8.80 -10.29 13.43
C ALA A 285 -9.51 -11.62 13.76
N ALA A 286 -10.43 -12.09 12.91
CA ALA A 286 -11.13 -13.35 13.15
C ALA A 286 -10.18 -14.56 13.16
N PHE A 287 -9.27 -14.64 12.18
CA PHE A 287 -8.30 -15.73 12.10
C PHE A 287 -7.25 -15.68 13.21
N ALA A 288 -6.72 -14.51 13.52
CA ALA A 288 -5.73 -14.34 14.57
C ALA A 288 -6.27 -14.70 15.96
N ALA A 289 -7.53 -14.35 16.25
CA ALA A 289 -8.15 -14.68 17.53
C ALA A 289 -8.50 -16.17 17.67
N ALA A 290 -8.80 -16.85 16.55
CA ALA A 290 -9.08 -18.28 16.55
C ALA A 290 -7.80 -19.14 16.53
N ALA A 291 -6.66 -18.56 16.13
CA ALA A 291 -5.39 -19.29 16.00
C ALA A 291 -4.96 -20.00 17.29
N PRO A 292 -5.03 -19.40 18.50
CA PRO A 292 -4.65 -20.09 19.75
C PRO A 292 -5.50 -21.34 20.05
N SER A 293 -6.76 -21.37 19.60
CA SER A 293 -7.67 -22.50 19.84
C SER A 293 -7.44 -23.67 18.87
N VAL A 294 -6.73 -23.44 17.77
CA VAL A 294 -6.44 -24.46 16.76
C VAL A 294 -4.94 -24.73 16.77
N PRO A 295 -4.46 -25.86 17.32
CA PRO A 295 -3.02 -26.11 17.49
C PRO A 295 -2.19 -25.96 16.21
N ALA A 296 -2.75 -26.34 15.05
CA ALA A 296 -2.10 -26.17 13.76
C ALA A 296 -1.98 -24.71 13.33
N TRP A 297 -2.97 -23.87 13.64
CA TRP A 297 -2.94 -22.43 13.34
C TRP A 297 -2.00 -21.71 14.29
N ASN A 298 -2.01 -22.08 15.57
CA ASN A 298 -1.07 -21.53 16.54
C ASN A 298 0.39 -21.86 16.16
N ALA A 299 0.65 -23.10 15.73
CA ALA A 299 1.96 -23.52 15.24
C ALA A 299 2.37 -22.80 13.95
N GLY A 300 1.43 -22.60 13.02
CA GLY A 300 1.69 -21.87 11.78
C GLY A 300 1.85 -20.36 11.97
N PHE A 301 1.20 -19.77 12.97
CA PHE A 301 1.29 -18.35 13.28
C PHE A 301 2.60 -17.98 14.00
N ASP A 302 3.32 -18.98 14.53
CA ASP A 302 4.60 -18.89 15.22
C ASP A 302 4.70 -17.67 16.15
N ASN A 303 3.96 -17.71 17.27
CA ASN A 303 3.91 -16.61 18.25
C ASN A 303 3.56 -15.24 17.63
N SER A 304 2.66 -15.23 16.64
CA SER A 304 2.21 -14.03 15.91
C SER A 304 3.21 -13.44 14.92
N SER A 305 4.30 -14.15 14.60
CA SER A 305 5.37 -13.65 13.74
C SER A 305 5.21 -14.03 12.25
N SER A 306 4.46 -15.08 11.93
CA SER A 306 4.30 -15.57 10.55
C SER A 306 2.84 -15.57 10.09
N VAL A 307 2.44 -14.50 9.39
CA VAL A 307 1.13 -14.44 8.75
C VAL A 307 1.05 -15.43 7.58
N GLY A 308 2.14 -15.59 6.82
CA GLY A 308 2.22 -16.57 5.74
C GLY A 308 2.07 -18.02 6.22
N GLY A 309 2.59 -18.35 7.40
CA GLY A 309 2.42 -19.65 8.03
C GLY A 309 1.00 -19.89 8.54
N LEU A 310 0.33 -18.86 9.08
CA LEU A 310 -1.08 -18.92 9.45
C LEU A 310 -1.96 -19.25 8.22
N LEU A 311 -1.73 -18.60 7.09
CA LEU A 311 -2.46 -18.86 5.84
C LEU A 311 -2.28 -20.31 5.35
N HIS A 312 -1.06 -20.85 5.45
CA HIS A 312 -0.78 -22.22 5.06
C HIS A 312 -1.49 -23.23 5.97
N SER A 313 -1.39 -23.03 7.29
CA SER A 313 -1.99 -23.92 8.29
C SER A 313 -3.52 -24.04 8.14
N CYS A 314 -4.19 -22.97 7.70
CA CYS A 314 -5.62 -23.00 7.37
C CYS A 314 -5.96 -24.06 6.32
N LYS A 315 -5.16 -24.15 5.24
CA LYS A 315 -5.35 -25.16 4.18
C LYS A 315 -5.10 -26.58 4.67
N VAL A 316 -4.06 -26.79 5.46
CA VAL A 316 -3.65 -28.12 5.94
C VAL A 316 -4.70 -28.74 6.86
N VAL A 317 -5.33 -27.95 7.74
CA VAL A 317 -6.37 -28.44 8.65
C VAL A 317 -7.60 -28.94 7.89
N SER A 318 -8.02 -28.24 6.84
CA SER A 318 -9.18 -28.64 6.04
C SER A 318 -8.93 -29.91 5.22
N CYS A 319 -7.73 -30.08 4.65
CA CYS A 319 -7.38 -31.32 3.92
C CYS A 319 -7.33 -32.56 4.82
N ARG A 320 -7.11 -32.41 6.14
CA ARG A 320 -7.16 -33.53 7.10
C ARG A 320 -8.56 -33.86 7.61
N ALA A 321 -9.51 -32.95 7.42
CA ALA A 321 -10.91 -33.11 7.84
C ALA A 321 -11.82 -33.67 6.72
N SER A 322 -11.30 -33.83 5.50
CA SER A 322 -11.98 -34.42 4.34
C SER A 322 -11.51 -35.85 4.11
#